data_AF-A0A7S3LFT6-F1
#
_entry.id   AF-A0A7S3LFT6-F1
#
_cell.length_a   1.000
_cell.length_b   1.000
_cell.length_c   1.000
_cell.angle_alpha   90.00
_cell.angle_beta   90.00
_cell.angle_gamma   90.00
#
_symmetry.space_group_name_H-M   'P 1'
#
loop_
_entity.id
_entity.type
_entity.pdbx_description
1 polymer ?
#
loop_
_entity_poly.entity_id
_entity_poly.type
_entity_poly.pdbx_seq_one_letter_code
_entity_poly.pdbx_strand_id
1 'polypeptide(L)'
;MATSGVALALATGAASDVLQTGEQDDGKRSLATRAAQGVAGASVVVNIIALALNFSGVMFVAAAIAAAIGAIVIMQQFVLEDTGSMTAVQNKLRKNVNELQRQNNRYAAENTRLEGQVSELKVQEGRLEQITAEQGTNVQRLVSLVKDNKEINAQAKVAVRAETLQLLLNTVLRVDRDGNLQFTDREIDELMLRFKDYPGVRVNHDNLKRRMRQKQFSVSGVFEFVKELEDEDKVEEDERVFTLV
;
A
#
# COMPACT_ATOMS: atom_id res chain seq x y z
N MET A 1 -17.41 32.94 -17.86
CA MET A 1 -18.36 33.15 -16.74
C MET A 1 -19.52 34.00 -17.26
N ALA A 2 -20.70 33.40 -17.53
CA ALA A 2 -22.03 34.05 -17.65
C ALA A 2 -22.98 33.23 -18.56
N THR A 3 -23.37 32.01 -18.19
CA THR A 3 -24.50 31.32 -18.86
C THR A 3 -25.30 30.35 -17.97
N SER A 4 -24.99 30.22 -16.67
CA SER A 4 -25.65 29.23 -15.80
C SER A 4 -26.82 29.76 -14.95
N GLY A 5 -27.09 31.07 -14.94
CA GLY A 5 -28.09 31.66 -14.05
C GLY A 5 -29.52 31.77 -14.60
N VAL A 6 -29.69 31.76 -15.93
CA VAL A 6 -31.00 32.06 -16.57
C VAL A 6 -31.85 30.80 -16.77
N ALA A 7 -31.24 29.61 -16.87
CA ALA A 7 -31.98 28.37 -17.05
C ALA A 7 -32.72 27.88 -15.79
N LEU A 8 -32.28 28.29 -14.59
CA LEU A 8 -32.87 27.82 -13.34
C LEU A 8 -34.12 28.63 -12.92
N ALA A 9 -34.22 29.90 -13.32
CA ALA A 9 -35.37 30.75 -13.03
C ALA A 9 -36.59 30.47 -13.93
N LEU A 10 -36.36 30.02 -15.16
CA LEU A 10 -37.44 29.62 -16.09
C LEU A 10 -38.08 28.26 -15.71
N ALA A 11 -37.35 27.40 -15.02
CA ALA A 11 -37.87 26.13 -14.53
C ALA A 11 -38.68 26.25 -13.23
N THR A 12 -38.44 27.30 -12.42
CA THR A 12 -39.20 27.52 -11.17
C THR A 12 -40.51 28.29 -11.41
N GLY A 13 -40.57 29.16 -12.42
CA GLY A 13 -41.83 29.85 -12.80
C GLY A 13 -42.87 28.89 -13.39
N ALA A 14 -42.45 28.00 -14.31
CA ALA A 14 -43.35 27.06 -14.98
C ALA A 14 -43.83 25.91 -14.06
N ALA A 15 -43.08 25.58 -13.01
CA ALA A 15 -43.50 24.57 -12.04
C ALA A 15 -44.55 25.09 -11.04
N SER A 16 -44.61 26.41 -10.79
CA SER A 16 -45.58 27.01 -9.87
C SER A 16 -46.96 27.22 -10.49
N ASP A 17 -47.04 27.47 -11.81
CA ASP A 17 -48.29 27.74 -12.53
C ASP A 17 -49.07 26.44 -12.89
N VAL A 18 -48.37 25.31 -12.91
CA VAL A 18 -48.97 23.97 -13.11
C VAL A 18 -49.50 23.37 -11.80
N LEU A 19 -49.17 23.94 -10.65
CA LEU A 19 -49.60 23.44 -9.34
C LEU A 19 -50.84 24.14 -8.75
N GLN A 20 -51.40 25.17 -9.42
CA GLN A 20 -52.62 25.86 -8.94
C GLN A 20 -53.89 25.63 -9.78
N THR A 21 -53.83 24.84 -10.85
CA THR A 21 -55.01 24.56 -11.69
C THR A 21 -55.73 23.25 -11.38
N GLY A 22 -55.32 22.54 -10.31
CA GLY A 22 -55.83 21.20 -9.97
C GLY A 22 -56.99 21.13 -8.98
N GLU A 23 -57.40 22.22 -8.34
CA GLU A 23 -58.30 22.14 -7.17
C GLU A 23 -59.64 22.89 -7.32
N GLN A 24 -60.08 23.13 -8.56
CA GLN A 24 -61.32 23.88 -8.81
C GLN A 24 -62.13 23.41 -10.03
N ASP A 25 -62.15 22.11 -10.36
CA ASP A 25 -63.04 21.62 -11.43
C ASP A 25 -63.66 20.22 -11.20
N ASP A 26 -63.54 19.62 -10.01
CA ASP A 26 -64.19 18.33 -9.71
C ASP A 26 -65.70 18.48 -9.40
N GLY A 27 -66.12 19.62 -8.85
CA GLY A 27 -67.52 19.85 -8.48
C GLY A 27 -68.46 20.04 -9.68
N LYS A 28 -67.99 20.72 -10.74
CA LYS A 28 -68.81 21.01 -11.93
C LYS A 28 -68.89 19.82 -12.88
N ARG A 29 -67.82 19.04 -13.00
CA ARG A 29 -67.81 17.80 -13.78
C ARG A 29 -68.66 16.72 -13.12
N SER A 30 -68.67 16.60 -11.80
CA SER A 30 -69.54 15.67 -11.06
C SER A 30 -71.04 15.98 -11.25
N LEU A 31 -71.45 17.26 -11.22
CA LEU A 31 -72.84 17.66 -11.45
C LEU A 31 -73.27 17.52 -12.92
N ALA A 32 -72.41 17.88 -13.87
CA ALA A 32 -72.70 17.70 -15.30
C ALA A 32 -72.80 16.20 -15.67
N THR A 33 -71.97 15.36 -15.06
CA THR A 33 -71.97 13.91 -15.30
C THR A 33 -73.19 13.24 -14.65
N ARG A 34 -73.57 13.66 -13.43
CA ARG A 34 -74.81 13.19 -12.78
C ARG A 34 -76.08 13.66 -13.50
N ALA A 35 -76.07 14.88 -14.04
CA ALA A 35 -77.17 15.37 -14.88
C ALA A 35 -77.26 14.60 -16.22
N ALA A 36 -76.12 14.34 -16.87
CA ALA A 36 -76.09 13.54 -18.10
C ALA A 36 -76.53 12.08 -17.86
N GLN A 37 -76.15 11.48 -16.74
CA GLN A 37 -76.61 10.14 -16.34
C GLN A 37 -78.11 10.13 -16.00
N GLY A 38 -78.63 11.19 -15.37
CA GLY A 38 -80.07 11.36 -15.11
C GLY A 38 -80.89 11.49 -16.39
N VAL A 39 -80.39 12.25 -17.38
CA VAL A 39 -81.05 12.41 -18.69
C VAL A 39 -80.99 11.11 -19.50
N ALA A 40 -79.88 10.38 -19.45
CA ALA A 40 -79.76 9.07 -20.11
C ALA A 40 -80.66 8.00 -19.47
N GLY A 41 -80.79 7.98 -18.14
CA GLY A 41 -81.70 7.07 -17.44
C GLY A 41 -83.17 7.38 -17.73
N ALA A 42 -83.55 8.66 -17.76
CA ALA A 42 -84.91 9.08 -18.07
C ALA A 42 -85.31 8.74 -19.51
N SER A 43 -84.40 8.86 -20.48
CA SER A 43 -84.71 8.55 -21.89
C SER A 43 -84.93 7.05 -22.13
N VAL A 44 -84.23 6.18 -21.41
CA VAL A 44 -84.45 4.72 -21.47
C VAL A 44 -85.83 4.36 -20.92
N VAL A 45 -86.26 4.97 -19.81
CA VAL A 45 -87.58 4.72 -19.22
C VAL A 45 -88.70 5.23 -20.14
N VAL A 46 -88.55 6.41 -20.75
CA VAL A 46 -89.52 6.93 -21.72
C VAL A 46 -89.62 6.04 -22.96
N ASN A 47 -88.50 5.47 -23.43
CA ASN A 47 -88.50 4.54 -24.57
C ASN A 47 -89.22 3.22 -24.23
N ILE A 48 -89.06 2.70 -23.01
CA ILE A 48 -89.74 1.48 -22.56
C ILE A 48 -91.27 1.71 -22.46
N ILE A 49 -91.69 2.88 -21.98
CA ILE A 49 -93.13 3.25 -21.91
C ILE A 49 -93.70 3.45 -23.32
N ALA A 50 -92.95 4.04 -24.25
CA ALA A 50 -93.34 4.17 -25.65
C ALA A 50 -93.45 2.81 -26.37
N LEU A 51 -92.61 1.83 -26.00
CA LEU A 51 -92.63 0.45 -26.50
C LEU A 51 -93.91 -0.31 -26.11
N ALA A 52 -94.45 -0.05 -24.92
CA ALA A 52 -95.65 -0.70 -24.43
C ALA A 52 -96.93 -0.25 -25.16
N LEU A 53 -96.91 0.94 -25.78
CA LEU A 53 -98.07 1.55 -26.45
C LEU A 53 -98.11 1.31 -27.97
N ASN A 54 -97.00 0.90 -28.60
CA ASN A 54 -96.94 0.67 -30.06
C ASN A 54 -96.17 -0.61 -30.41
N PHE A 55 -96.91 -1.69 -30.73
CA PHE A 55 -96.35 -2.96 -31.21
C PHE A 55 -95.90 -2.86 -32.68
N SER A 56 -94.76 -2.21 -32.92
CA SER A 56 -94.09 -2.16 -34.23
C SER A 56 -92.70 -2.77 -34.17
N GLY A 57 -92.39 -3.67 -35.11
CA GLY A 57 -91.12 -4.43 -35.15
C GLY A 57 -89.85 -3.58 -35.20
N VAL A 58 -89.96 -2.30 -35.58
CA VAL A 58 -88.83 -1.35 -35.65
C VAL A 58 -88.25 -1.04 -34.25
N MET A 59 -89.07 -1.14 -33.19
CA MET A 59 -88.62 -0.85 -31.81
C MET A 59 -87.67 -1.90 -31.25
N PHE A 60 -87.82 -3.18 -31.63
CA PHE A 60 -86.91 -4.23 -31.16
C PHE A 60 -85.47 -4.01 -31.68
N VAL A 61 -85.34 -3.52 -32.91
CA VAL A 61 -84.03 -3.18 -33.50
C VAL A 61 -83.40 -2.01 -32.76
N ALA A 62 -84.17 -0.96 -32.46
CA ALA A 62 -83.68 0.20 -31.72
C ALA A 62 -83.25 -0.16 -30.28
N ALA A 63 -84.02 -1.00 -29.58
CA ALA A 63 -83.69 -1.48 -28.24
C ALA A 63 -82.43 -2.35 -28.23
N ALA A 64 -82.25 -3.22 -29.25
CA ALA A 64 -81.05 -4.05 -29.38
C ALA A 64 -79.79 -3.20 -29.61
N ILE A 65 -79.88 -2.15 -30.44
CA ILE A 65 -78.76 -1.23 -30.68
C ILE A 65 -78.43 -0.43 -29.41
N ALA A 66 -79.44 0.07 -28.70
CA ALA A 66 -79.23 0.80 -27.44
C ALA A 66 -78.58 -0.09 -26.37
N ALA A 67 -79.00 -1.35 -26.25
CA ALA A 67 -78.40 -2.32 -25.34
C ALA A 67 -76.94 -2.63 -25.71
N ALA A 68 -76.63 -2.76 -27.00
CA ALA A 68 -75.26 -2.97 -27.48
C ALA A 68 -74.36 -1.77 -27.16
N ILE A 69 -74.85 -0.54 -27.37
CA ILE A 69 -74.11 0.68 -27.03
C ILE A 69 -73.87 0.75 -25.51
N GLY A 70 -74.88 0.44 -24.70
CA GLY A 70 -74.74 0.39 -23.24
C GLY A 70 -73.67 -0.59 -22.78
N ALA A 71 -73.63 -1.80 -23.35
CA ALA A 71 -72.62 -2.81 -23.04
C ALA A 71 -71.20 -2.35 -23.43
N ILE A 72 -71.05 -1.68 -24.58
CA ILE A 72 -69.76 -1.13 -25.02
C ILE A 72 -69.26 -0.04 -24.06
N VAL A 73 -70.13 0.86 -23.61
CA VAL A 73 -69.76 1.95 -22.70
C VAL A 73 -69.32 1.41 -21.33
N ILE A 74 -69.98 0.36 -20.82
CA ILE A 74 -69.58 -0.29 -19.55
C ILE A 74 -68.19 -0.91 -19.67
N MET A 75 -67.88 -1.60 -20.78
CA MET A 75 -66.52 -2.13 -20.99
C MET A 75 -65.47 -1.02 -21.05
N GLN A 76 -65.79 0.12 -21.70
CA GLN A 76 -64.85 1.24 -21.78
C GLN A 76 -64.61 1.90 -20.41
N GLN A 77 -65.62 1.96 -19.53
CA GLN A 77 -65.44 2.48 -18.17
C GLN A 77 -64.50 1.61 -17.33
N PHE A 78 -64.57 0.29 -17.43
CA PHE A 78 -63.63 -0.59 -16.72
C PHE A 78 -62.18 -0.40 -17.17
N VAL A 79 -61.95 -0.13 -18.45
CA VAL A 79 -60.60 0.16 -18.97
C VAL A 79 -60.10 1.53 -18.51
N LEU A 80 -61.00 2.50 -18.33
CA LEU A 80 -60.66 3.82 -17.82
C LEU A 80 -60.43 3.81 -16.30
N GLU A 81 -61.10 2.95 -15.53
CA GLU A 81 -60.85 2.80 -14.09
C GLU A 81 -59.42 2.27 -13.82
N ASP A 82 -58.85 1.53 -14.78
CA ASP A 82 -57.44 1.13 -14.77
C ASP A 82 -56.46 2.30 -15.08
N THR A 83 -56.93 3.51 -15.40
CA THR A 83 -56.06 4.71 -15.52
C THR A 83 -55.59 5.27 -14.17
N GLY A 84 -56.09 4.73 -13.04
CA GLY A 84 -55.39 4.81 -11.75
C GLY A 84 -53.95 4.28 -11.81
N SER A 85 -53.62 3.49 -12.84
CA SER A 85 -52.26 2.99 -13.10
C SER A 85 -51.23 4.07 -13.42
N MET A 86 -51.59 5.23 -14.00
CA MET A 86 -50.57 6.22 -14.39
C MET A 86 -49.94 6.92 -13.18
N THR A 87 -50.76 7.20 -12.15
CA THR A 87 -50.25 7.72 -10.87
C THR A 87 -49.46 6.65 -10.10
N ALA A 88 -49.90 5.39 -10.16
CA ALA A 88 -49.16 4.27 -9.60
C ALA A 88 -47.79 4.06 -10.29
N VAL A 89 -47.75 4.17 -11.62
CA VAL A 89 -46.52 4.12 -12.43
C VAL A 89 -45.62 5.31 -12.09
N GLN A 90 -46.16 6.53 -11.99
CA GLN A 90 -45.38 7.71 -11.62
C GLN A 90 -44.78 7.59 -10.21
N ASN A 91 -45.54 7.06 -9.25
CA ASN A 91 -45.05 6.79 -7.90
C ASN A 91 -43.98 5.68 -7.89
N LYS A 92 -44.15 4.63 -8.69
CA LYS A 92 -43.15 3.58 -8.87
C LYS A 92 -41.88 4.11 -9.53
N LEU A 93 -42.02 5.01 -10.50
CA LEU A 93 -40.90 5.67 -11.17
C LEU A 93 -40.15 6.58 -10.19
N ARG A 94 -40.87 7.40 -9.40
CA ARG A 94 -40.27 8.22 -8.32
C ARG A 94 -39.52 7.35 -7.32
N LYS A 95 -40.08 6.21 -6.93
CA LYS A 95 -39.41 5.26 -6.02
C LYS A 95 -38.13 4.70 -6.64
N ASN A 96 -38.18 4.25 -7.89
CA ASN A 96 -37.02 3.72 -8.60
C ASN A 96 -35.93 4.78 -8.80
N VAL A 97 -36.30 6.02 -9.14
CA VAL A 97 -35.33 7.14 -9.28
C VAL A 97 -34.68 7.44 -7.94
N ASN A 98 -35.45 7.51 -6.85
CA ASN A 98 -34.90 7.73 -5.51
C ASN A 98 -33.97 6.57 -5.09
N GLU A 99 -34.30 5.34 -5.46
CA GLU A 99 -33.48 4.17 -5.14
C GLU A 99 -32.19 4.13 -5.96
N LEU A 100 -32.26 4.42 -7.27
CA LEU A 100 -31.10 4.58 -8.12
C LEU A 100 -30.20 5.73 -7.67
N GLN A 101 -30.78 6.86 -7.24
CA GLN A 101 -30.01 7.97 -6.70
C GLN A 101 -29.32 7.60 -5.39
N ARG A 102 -29.98 6.85 -4.50
CA ARG A 102 -29.34 6.32 -3.27
C ARG A 102 -28.20 5.35 -3.59
N GLN A 103 -28.40 4.46 -4.54
CA GLN A 103 -27.35 3.51 -4.97
C GLN A 103 -26.18 4.26 -5.61
N ASN A 104 -26.43 5.23 -6.48
CA ASN A 104 -25.38 6.04 -7.10
C ASN A 104 -24.58 6.83 -6.05
N ASN A 105 -25.26 7.45 -5.08
CA ASN A 105 -24.59 8.12 -3.96
C ASN A 105 -23.74 7.14 -3.12
N ARG A 106 -24.22 5.90 -2.91
CA ARG A 106 -23.46 4.85 -2.22
C ARG A 106 -22.22 4.45 -3.01
N TYR A 107 -22.33 4.25 -4.32
CA TYR A 107 -21.20 3.92 -5.18
C TYR A 107 -20.19 5.05 -5.26
N ALA A 108 -20.65 6.31 -5.33
CA ALA A 108 -19.78 7.47 -5.28
C ALA A 108 -18.99 7.53 -3.96
N ALA A 109 -19.67 7.31 -2.82
CA ALA A 109 -19.01 7.27 -1.52
C ALA A 109 -18.01 6.11 -1.40
N GLU A 110 -18.33 4.94 -1.95
CA GLU A 110 -17.44 3.79 -1.98
C GLU A 110 -16.22 4.05 -2.88
N ASN A 111 -16.41 4.67 -4.03
CA ASN A 111 -15.31 5.05 -4.92
C ASN A 111 -14.37 6.07 -4.26
N THR A 112 -14.92 7.10 -3.59
CA THR A 112 -14.11 8.04 -2.81
C THR A 112 -13.33 7.36 -1.69
N ARG A 113 -13.92 6.35 -1.03
CA ARG A 113 -13.21 5.56 -0.01
C ARG A 113 -12.05 4.76 -0.62
N LEU A 114 -12.27 4.13 -1.77
CA LEU A 114 -11.24 3.37 -2.49
C LEU A 114 -10.11 4.28 -2.98
N GLU A 115 -10.43 5.46 -3.53
CA GLU A 115 -9.45 6.48 -3.91
C GLU A 115 -8.60 6.92 -2.71
N GLY A 116 -9.22 7.09 -1.54
CA GLY A 116 -8.50 7.37 -0.29
C GLY A 116 -7.53 6.26 0.10
N GLN A 117 -7.94 5.00 0.00
CA GLN A 117 -7.08 3.84 0.29
C GLN A 117 -5.91 3.73 -0.70
N VAL A 118 -6.15 3.98 -1.99
CA VAL A 118 -5.08 4.00 -3.00
C VAL A 118 -4.09 5.13 -2.73
N SER A 119 -4.56 6.31 -2.32
CA SER A 119 -3.67 7.41 -1.93
C SER A 119 -2.82 7.06 -0.71
N GLU A 120 -3.39 6.38 0.27
CA GLU A 120 -2.66 5.95 1.46
C GLU A 120 -1.60 4.89 1.11
N LEU A 121 -1.95 3.91 0.28
CA LEU A 121 -1.00 2.92 -0.22
C LEU A 121 0.15 3.55 -0.99
N LYS A 122 -0.13 4.55 -1.85
CA LYS A 122 0.92 5.28 -2.58
C LYS A 122 1.88 6.02 -1.63
N VAL A 123 1.37 6.57 -0.53
CA VAL A 123 2.22 7.19 0.51
C VAL A 123 3.06 6.14 1.23
N GLN A 124 2.50 4.95 1.51
CA GLN A 124 3.23 3.85 2.12
C GLN A 124 4.32 3.29 1.19
N GLU A 125 4.04 3.13 -0.11
CA GLU A 125 5.02 2.74 -1.12
C GLU A 125 6.17 3.74 -1.21
N GLY A 126 5.88 5.05 -1.25
CA GLY A 126 6.92 6.08 -1.26
C GLY A 126 7.81 6.06 0.00
N ARG A 127 7.23 5.75 1.17
CA ARG A 127 8.01 5.56 2.41
C ARG A 127 8.89 4.30 2.34
N LEU A 128 8.38 3.20 1.78
CA LEU A 128 9.17 1.97 1.61
C LEU A 128 10.30 2.14 0.61
N GLU A 129 10.08 2.90 -0.48
CA GLU A 129 11.11 3.25 -1.45
C GLU A 129 12.24 4.08 -0.80
N GLN A 130 11.86 5.09 0.00
CA GLN A 130 12.82 5.89 0.76
C GLN A 130 13.64 5.05 1.75
N ILE A 131 12.98 4.18 2.52
CA ILE A 131 13.67 3.26 3.46
C ILE A 131 14.62 2.33 2.72
N THR A 132 14.22 1.81 1.56
CA THR A 132 15.06 0.92 0.74
C THR A 132 16.30 1.67 0.22
N ALA A 133 16.15 2.91 -0.21
CA ALA A 133 17.25 3.76 -0.66
C ALA A 133 18.23 4.09 0.49
N GLU A 134 17.70 4.39 1.68
CA GLU A 134 18.50 4.64 2.89
C GLU A 134 19.24 3.37 3.34
N GLN A 135 18.57 2.21 3.33
CA GLN A 135 19.19 0.93 3.69
C GLN A 135 20.27 0.50 2.70
N GLY A 136 20.05 0.65 1.39
CA GLY A 136 21.09 0.41 0.38
C GLY A 136 22.34 1.23 0.68
N THR A 137 22.17 2.55 0.83
CA THR A 137 23.26 3.48 1.14
C THR A 137 24.00 3.13 2.44
N ASN A 138 23.28 2.68 3.47
CA ASN A 138 23.87 2.24 4.73
C ASN A 138 24.69 0.95 4.59
N VAL A 139 24.25 0.00 3.76
CA VAL A 139 25.01 -1.23 3.48
C VAL A 139 26.30 -0.90 2.71
N GLN A 140 26.25 -0.04 1.69
CA GLN A 140 27.47 0.39 1.00
C GLN A 140 28.45 1.11 1.93
N ARG A 141 27.94 1.97 2.82
CA ARG A 141 28.77 2.66 3.83
C ARG A 141 29.36 1.69 4.85
N LEU A 142 28.62 0.66 5.25
CA LEU A 142 29.15 -0.37 6.15
C LEU A 142 30.26 -1.18 5.47
N VAL A 143 30.07 -1.57 4.20
CA VAL A 143 31.10 -2.27 3.42
C VAL A 143 32.36 -1.41 3.25
N SER A 144 32.21 -0.11 2.99
CA SER A 144 33.37 0.80 2.92
C SER A 144 34.08 0.89 4.27
N LEU A 145 33.34 1.08 5.37
CA LEU A 145 33.92 1.14 6.72
C LEU A 145 34.64 -0.14 7.12
N VAL A 146 34.13 -1.31 6.73
CA VAL A 146 34.80 -2.60 6.99
C VAL A 146 36.08 -2.72 6.17
N LYS A 147 36.07 -2.26 4.90
CA LYS A 147 37.27 -2.23 4.06
C LYS A 147 38.33 -1.29 4.64
N ASP A 148 37.93 -0.09 5.06
CA ASP A 148 38.82 0.89 5.69
C ASP A 148 39.38 0.35 7.01
N ASN A 149 38.55 -0.30 7.83
CA ASN A 149 39.03 -0.97 9.05
C ASN A 149 40.02 -2.09 8.75
N LYS A 150 39.81 -2.86 7.68
CA LYS A 150 40.77 -3.91 7.28
C LYS A 150 42.11 -3.30 6.87
N GLU A 151 42.09 -2.18 6.17
CA GLU A 151 43.30 -1.47 5.76
C GLU A 151 44.02 -0.85 6.96
N ILE A 152 43.31 -0.19 7.87
CA ILE A 152 43.85 0.34 9.13
C ILE A 152 44.45 -0.79 9.97
N ASN A 153 43.76 -1.93 10.10
CA ASN A 153 44.29 -3.08 10.82
C ASN A 153 45.54 -3.66 10.15
N ALA A 154 45.63 -3.66 8.82
CA ALA A 154 46.85 -4.08 8.11
C ALA A 154 48.01 -3.12 8.41
N GLN A 155 47.77 -1.81 8.38
CA GLN A 155 48.78 -0.79 8.71
C GLN A 155 49.20 -0.87 10.19
N ALA A 156 48.25 -1.06 11.11
CA ALA A 156 48.51 -1.23 12.53
C ALA A 156 49.34 -2.49 12.80
N LYS A 157 49.06 -3.61 12.11
CA LYS A 157 49.89 -4.83 12.18
C LYS A 157 51.32 -4.55 11.73
N VAL A 158 51.53 -3.82 10.63
CA VAL A 158 52.87 -3.44 10.16
C VAL A 158 53.59 -2.56 11.20
N ALA A 159 52.89 -1.60 11.80
CA ALA A 159 53.47 -0.74 12.83
C ALA A 159 53.88 -1.51 14.09
N VAL A 160 53.00 -2.36 14.63
CA VAL A 160 53.29 -3.22 15.79
C VAL A 160 54.46 -4.17 15.50
N ARG A 161 54.53 -4.72 14.28
CA ARG A 161 55.64 -5.57 13.84
C ARG A 161 56.96 -4.80 13.79
N ALA A 162 56.97 -3.59 13.22
CA ALA A 162 58.16 -2.75 13.17
C ALA A 162 58.64 -2.36 14.58
N GLU A 163 57.71 -2.03 15.48
CA GLU A 163 58.02 -1.75 16.89
C GLU A 163 58.60 -2.97 17.60
N THR A 164 58.00 -4.15 17.41
CA THR A 164 58.50 -5.41 17.96
C THR A 164 59.91 -5.72 17.44
N LEU A 165 60.15 -5.56 16.14
CA LEU A 165 61.46 -5.78 15.52
C LEU A 165 62.52 -4.84 16.09
N GLN A 166 62.18 -3.56 16.22
CA GLN A 166 63.06 -2.56 16.82
C GLN A 166 63.39 -2.90 18.27
N LEU A 167 62.41 -3.37 19.03
CA LEU A 167 62.59 -3.78 20.42
C LEU A 167 63.47 -5.02 20.55
N LEU A 168 63.23 -6.05 19.73
CA LEU A 168 64.06 -7.25 19.67
C LEU A 168 65.51 -6.87 19.31
N LEU A 169 65.71 -6.04 18.28
CA LEU A 169 67.03 -5.58 17.87
C LEU A 169 67.76 -4.81 18.98
N ASN A 170 67.07 -3.87 19.64
CA ASN A 170 67.63 -3.13 20.77
C ASN A 170 68.01 -4.06 21.94
N THR A 171 67.23 -5.11 22.18
CA THR A 171 67.52 -6.08 23.24
C THR A 171 68.76 -6.89 22.90
N VAL A 172 68.84 -7.39 21.66
CA VAL A 172 69.97 -8.16 21.12
C VAL A 172 71.25 -7.35 21.20
N LEU A 173 71.25 -6.10 20.71
CA LEU A 173 72.39 -5.19 20.76
C LEU A 173 72.78 -4.80 22.20
N ARG A 174 71.85 -4.80 23.15
CA ARG A 174 72.12 -4.47 24.56
C ARG A 174 72.66 -5.67 25.35
N VAL A 175 72.45 -6.88 24.86
CA VAL A 175 72.97 -8.11 25.46
C VAL A 175 74.38 -8.39 24.96
N ASP A 176 74.67 -8.09 23.69
CA ASP A 176 76.02 -8.13 23.12
C ASP A 176 76.91 -7.06 23.77
N ARG A 177 77.69 -7.45 24.79
CA ARG A 177 78.53 -6.50 25.56
C ARG A 177 79.89 -6.27 24.91
N ASP A 178 80.39 -7.22 24.15
CA ASP A 178 81.72 -7.17 23.54
C ASP A 178 81.68 -6.75 22.07
N GLY A 179 80.48 -6.62 21.48
CA GLY A 179 80.25 -6.10 20.14
C GLY A 179 80.74 -7.05 19.05
N ASN A 180 80.92 -8.33 19.39
CA ASN A 180 81.45 -9.34 18.47
C ASN A 180 80.34 -9.99 17.62
N LEU A 181 79.07 -9.63 17.87
CA LEU A 181 77.86 -10.17 17.22
C LEU A 181 77.71 -11.70 17.33
N GLN A 182 78.34 -12.31 18.33
CA GLN A 182 78.28 -13.73 18.70
C GLN A 182 77.88 -13.91 20.16
N PHE A 183 76.79 -14.63 20.39
CA PHE A 183 76.28 -14.86 21.73
C PHE A 183 76.96 -16.04 22.41
N THR A 184 77.40 -15.83 23.65
CA THR A 184 77.76 -16.90 24.57
C THR A 184 76.51 -17.52 25.19
N ASP A 185 76.61 -18.75 25.71
CA ASP A 185 75.49 -19.44 26.38
C ASP A 185 74.86 -18.58 27.51
N ARG A 186 75.67 -17.77 28.21
CA ARG A 186 75.20 -16.87 29.28
C ARG A 186 74.41 -15.68 28.74
N GLU A 187 74.82 -15.12 27.62
CA GLU A 187 74.12 -14.01 26.96
C GLU A 187 72.78 -14.46 26.39
N ILE A 188 72.68 -15.72 25.94
CA ILE A 188 71.42 -16.30 25.48
C ILE A 188 70.44 -16.47 26.64
N ASP A 189 70.92 -16.94 27.79
CA ASP A 189 70.08 -17.03 28.99
C ASP A 189 69.63 -15.64 29.47
N GLU A 190 70.48 -14.61 29.37
CA GLU A 190 70.10 -13.21 29.64
C GLU A 190 69.08 -12.66 28.62
N LEU A 191 69.26 -12.96 27.33
CA LEU A 191 68.36 -12.59 26.25
C LEU A 191 66.98 -13.22 26.42
N MET A 192 66.93 -14.51 26.80
CA MET A 192 65.69 -15.23 27.09
C MET A 192 64.93 -14.62 28.27
N LEU A 193 65.63 -14.20 29.32
CA LEU A 193 65.01 -13.60 30.49
C LEU A 193 64.37 -12.26 30.14
N ARG A 194 65.06 -11.45 29.33
CA ARG A 194 64.53 -10.16 28.83
C ARG A 194 63.36 -10.32 27.88
N PHE A 195 63.37 -11.36 27.03
CA PHE A 195 62.26 -11.63 26.13
C PHE A 195 60.98 -12.08 26.84
N LYS A 196 61.09 -12.71 28.01
CA LYS A 196 59.94 -13.14 28.81
C LYS A 196 59.14 -11.97 29.39
N ASP A 197 59.80 -10.83 29.62
CA ASP A 197 59.18 -9.64 30.20
C ASP A 197 58.55 -8.70 29.16
N TYR A 198 58.62 -9.03 27.85
CA TYR A 198 58.02 -8.17 26.83
C TYR A 198 56.52 -8.43 26.62
N PRO A 199 55.68 -7.37 26.69
CA PRO A 199 54.25 -7.51 26.45
C PRO A 199 53.98 -7.81 24.96
N GLY A 200 53.14 -8.81 24.70
CA GLY A 200 52.68 -9.14 23.34
C GLY A 200 53.54 -10.14 22.57
N VAL A 201 54.64 -10.64 23.14
CA VAL A 201 55.50 -11.67 22.50
C VAL A 201 55.68 -12.87 23.42
N ARG A 202 55.29 -14.05 22.94
CA ARG A 202 55.58 -15.33 23.59
C ARG A 202 56.78 -15.97 22.93
N VAL A 203 57.80 -16.32 23.72
CA VAL A 203 59.02 -16.95 23.24
C VAL A 203 59.07 -18.39 23.72
N ASN A 204 59.27 -19.33 22.79
CA ASN A 204 59.53 -20.71 23.13
C ASN A 204 61.04 -20.90 23.40
N HIS A 205 61.39 -21.00 24.69
CA HIS A 205 62.77 -21.10 25.16
C HIS A 205 63.53 -22.28 24.55
N ASP A 206 62.89 -23.46 24.44
CA ASP A 206 63.54 -24.68 23.97
C ASP A 206 63.80 -24.62 22.46
N ASN A 207 62.84 -24.08 21.69
CA ASN A 207 62.99 -23.88 20.26
C ASN A 207 64.04 -22.81 19.92
N LEU A 208 64.04 -21.69 20.65
CA LEU A 208 65.04 -20.63 20.48
C LEU A 208 66.45 -21.16 20.74
N LYS A 209 66.67 -21.83 21.88
CA LYS A 209 67.99 -22.36 22.26
C LYS A 209 68.49 -23.42 21.29
N ARG A 210 67.61 -24.29 20.79
CA ARG A 210 67.92 -25.31 19.78
C ARG A 210 68.34 -24.68 18.45
N ARG A 211 67.59 -23.71 17.93
CA ARG A 211 67.90 -23.08 16.64
C ARG A 211 69.09 -22.11 16.71
N MET A 212 69.29 -21.43 17.83
CA MET A 212 70.49 -20.61 18.09
C MET A 212 71.77 -21.46 18.07
N ARG A 213 71.74 -22.67 18.63
CA ARG A 213 72.86 -23.64 18.57
C ARG A 213 73.17 -24.10 17.14
N GLN A 214 72.15 -24.28 16.31
CA GLN A 214 72.33 -24.69 14.91
C GLN A 214 72.96 -23.59 14.04
N LYS A 215 72.69 -22.31 14.35
CA LYS A 215 73.16 -21.14 13.58
C LYS A 215 74.36 -20.41 14.19
N GLN A 216 75.16 -21.14 14.97
CA GLN A 216 76.41 -20.65 15.56
C GLN A 216 76.26 -19.36 16.38
N PHE A 217 75.12 -19.18 17.05
CA PHE A 217 74.89 -18.07 17.97
C PHE A 217 75.15 -16.67 17.39
N SER A 218 74.91 -16.50 16.08
CA SER A 218 75.13 -15.20 15.42
C SER A 218 73.89 -14.31 15.48
N VAL A 219 74.11 -12.99 15.49
CA VAL A 219 73.05 -11.97 15.32
C VAL A 219 72.25 -12.18 14.03
N SER A 220 72.89 -12.64 12.96
CA SER A 220 72.23 -13.00 11.70
C SER A 220 71.18 -14.10 11.87
N GLY A 221 71.43 -15.08 12.76
CA GLY A 221 70.46 -16.11 13.11
C GLY A 221 69.22 -15.54 13.79
N VAL A 222 69.38 -14.55 14.66
CA VAL A 222 68.27 -13.84 15.32
C VAL A 222 67.45 -13.06 14.30
N PHE A 223 68.10 -12.34 13.39
CA PHE A 223 67.41 -11.64 12.31
C PHE A 223 66.60 -12.57 11.41
N GLU A 224 67.07 -13.79 11.19
CA GLU A 224 66.33 -14.78 10.42
C GLU A 224 65.09 -15.28 11.17
N PHE A 225 65.17 -15.46 12.50
CA PHE A 225 63.99 -15.78 13.33
C PHE A 225 62.99 -14.61 13.40
N VAL A 226 63.48 -13.37 13.35
CA VAL A 226 62.62 -12.18 13.31
C VAL A 226 61.97 -12.00 11.94
N LYS A 227 62.65 -12.35 10.84
CA LYS A 227 62.02 -12.43 9.51
C LYS A 227 60.99 -13.56 9.41
N GLU A 228 61.22 -14.65 10.12
CA GLU A 228 60.26 -15.76 10.23
C GLU A 228 59.00 -15.35 11.02
N LEU A 229 59.09 -14.32 11.88
CA LEU A 229 57.94 -13.65 12.50
C LEU A 229 57.10 -12.83 11.49
N GLU A 230 57.71 -12.33 10.40
CA GLU A 230 56.99 -11.59 9.36
C GLU A 230 56.16 -12.52 8.46
N ASP A 231 56.60 -13.77 8.28
CA ASP A 231 55.99 -14.81 7.44
C ASP A 231 55.12 -15.79 8.26
N GLU A 232 54.11 -15.26 8.98
CA GLU A 232 53.15 -16.05 9.80
C GLU A 232 52.40 -17.16 9.03
N ASP A 233 52.40 -17.13 7.69
CA ASP A 233 51.69 -18.08 6.83
C ASP A 233 52.52 -19.30 6.39
N LYS A 234 53.83 -19.37 6.72
CA LYS A 234 54.73 -20.42 6.18
C LYS A 234 55.27 -21.43 7.19
N VAL A 235 55.06 -21.22 8.50
CA VAL A 235 55.68 -22.05 9.55
C VAL A 235 54.61 -22.63 10.47
N GLU A 236 54.64 -23.96 10.65
CA GLU A 236 53.75 -24.69 11.56
C GLU A 236 53.85 -24.14 13.00
N GLU A 237 52.73 -24.07 13.71
CA GLU A 237 52.61 -23.41 15.03
C GLU A 237 53.61 -23.94 16.06
N ASP A 238 53.99 -25.22 15.97
CA ASP A 238 54.88 -25.90 16.91
C ASP A 238 56.38 -25.55 16.73
N GLU A 239 56.75 -24.97 15.58
CA GLU A 239 58.12 -24.57 15.27
C GLU A 239 58.39 -23.07 15.48
N ARG A 240 57.35 -22.29 15.80
CA ARG A 240 57.47 -20.84 15.98
C ARG A 240 58.29 -20.52 17.22
N VAL A 241 59.39 -19.80 17.00
CA VAL A 241 60.26 -19.32 18.08
C VAL A 241 59.61 -18.15 18.83
N PHE A 242 58.82 -17.35 18.11
CA PHE A 242 58.12 -16.19 18.62
C PHE A 242 56.66 -16.24 18.16
N THR A 243 55.73 -15.95 19.07
CA THR A 243 54.30 -15.79 18.76
C THR A 243 53.84 -14.43 19.25
N LEU A 244 53.26 -13.63 18.35
CA LEU A 244 52.57 -12.38 18.69
C LEU A 244 51.22 -12.73 19.33
N VAL A 245 50.91 -12.14 20.48
CA VAL A 245 49.64 -12.32 21.22
C VAL A 245 48.70 -11.17 20.93
#